data_AF-A0A1E1X3Y0-F1
#
_entry.id   AF-A0A1E1X3Y0-F1
#
_cell.length_a   1.000
_cell.length_b   1.000
_cell.length_c   1.000
_cell.angle_alpha   90.00
_cell.angle_beta   90.00
_cell.angle_gamma   90.00
#
_symmetry.space_group_name_H-M   'P 1'
#
loop_
_entity.id
_entity.type
_entity.pdbx_description
1 polymer ?
#
loop_
_entity_poly.entity_id
_entity_poly.type
_entity_poly.pdbx_seq_one_letter_code
_entity_poly.pdbx_strand_id
1 'polypeptide(L)'
;RRKEPDEVSDPTSREAQLLRLRKELAIQDGCGGNEKSANKIVPCAKDLEEAGPSTSRTAPVRNIDLDLIYWEQDKVEAPVGSGFSDLNCVWKGTSKDDDNVQAQVLPFRERCIDFSGRFEPVKWTCRAPLPSGKLCPRRDRFKCPLHGPVVARDHHGNPQNPSLAQPAPSVPDWQEPGLLRDLEAATGAQLHVGRPARQKQRGQCHARGGARARLEKKVFNRRAAKRVAQSMDAVDGKKFHDKFSDQWNYALGT
;
A
#
# COMPACT_ATOMS: atom_id res chain seq x y z
N ARG A 1 4.83 -10.72 -53.52
CA ARG A 1 4.12 -9.62 -52.81
C ARG A 1 3.40 -10.25 -51.63
N ARG A 2 3.96 -10.18 -50.40
CA ARG A 2 3.32 -10.77 -49.21
C ARG A 2 2.12 -9.90 -48.85
N LYS A 3 0.98 -10.54 -48.58
CA LYS A 3 -0.27 -9.89 -48.20
C LYS A 3 -0.18 -9.65 -46.69
N GLU A 4 -0.13 -8.38 -46.28
CA GLU A 4 -0.14 -8.01 -44.86
C GLU A 4 -1.39 -8.62 -44.19
N PRO A 5 -1.27 -9.13 -42.94
CA PRO A 5 -2.42 -9.66 -42.23
C PRO A 5 -3.41 -8.52 -41.91
N ASP A 6 -4.70 -8.77 -42.13
CA ASP A 6 -5.76 -7.81 -41.81
C ASP A 6 -5.77 -7.54 -40.29
N GLU A 7 -5.25 -6.38 -39.88
CA GLU A 7 -5.14 -5.94 -38.47
C GLU A 7 -6.48 -5.90 -37.74
N VAL A 8 -7.59 -5.88 -38.48
CA VAL A 8 -8.97 -5.95 -37.97
C VAL A 8 -9.29 -7.28 -37.27
N SER A 9 -8.60 -8.37 -37.62
CA SER A 9 -8.87 -9.70 -37.03
C SER A 9 -8.24 -9.90 -35.65
N ASP A 10 -7.23 -9.09 -35.29
CA ASP A 10 -6.58 -9.17 -33.98
C ASP A 10 -7.37 -8.37 -32.94
N PRO A 11 -7.91 -9.01 -31.88
CA PRO A 11 -8.73 -8.35 -30.87
C PRO A 11 -7.98 -7.32 -30.02
N THR A 12 -6.64 -7.32 -30.08
CA THR A 12 -5.74 -6.38 -29.39
C THR A 12 -5.15 -5.31 -30.32
N SER A 13 -5.36 -5.40 -31.63
CA SER A 13 -4.91 -4.38 -32.58
C SER A 13 -5.64 -3.05 -32.42
N ARG A 14 -4.93 -1.97 -32.74
CA ARG A 14 -5.45 -0.60 -32.76
C ARG A 14 -6.69 -0.47 -33.67
N GLU A 15 -6.68 -1.11 -34.84
CA GLU A 15 -7.81 -1.03 -35.77
C GLU A 15 -9.06 -1.69 -35.21
N ALA A 16 -8.92 -2.86 -34.58
CA ALA A 16 -10.02 -3.55 -33.92
C ALA A 16 -10.60 -2.74 -32.74
N GLN A 17 -9.74 -2.06 -31.97
CA GLN A 17 -10.17 -1.16 -30.89
C GLN A 17 -10.96 0.05 -31.41
N LEU A 18 -10.49 0.68 -32.50
CA LEU A 18 -11.20 1.81 -33.11
C LEU A 18 -12.58 1.41 -33.67
N LEU A 19 -12.71 0.20 -34.23
CA LEU A 19 -14.00 -0.32 -34.70
C LEU A 19 -14.97 -0.59 -33.54
N ARG A 20 -14.48 -1.10 -32.41
CA ARG A 20 -15.29 -1.28 -31.20
C ARG A 20 -15.82 0.05 -30.67
N LEU A 21 -14.96 1.05 -30.56
CA LEU A 21 -15.34 2.40 -30.14
C LEU A 21 -16.37 3.03 -31.09
N ARG A 22 -16.19 2.90 -32.42
CA ARG A 22 -17.18 3.37 -33.40
C ARG A 22 -18.54 2.69 -33.23
N LYS A 23 -18.55 1.38 -32.94
CA LYS A 23 -19.79 0.63 -32.71
C LYS A 23 -20.48 1.04 -31.41
N GLU A 24 -19.71 1.26 -30.34
CA GLU A 24 -20.22 1.77 -29.06
C GLU A 24 -20.84 3.15 -29.19
N LEU A 25 -20.20 4.06 -29.93
CA LEU A 25 -20.74 5.38 -30.21
C LEU A 25 -22.02 5.32 -31.07
N ALA A 26 -22.06 4.44 -32.08
CA ALA A 26 -23.26 4.24 -32.90
C ALA A 26 -24.45 3.65 -32.10
N ILE A 27 -24.18 2.87 -31.05
CA ILE A 27 -25.22 2.34 -30.15
C ILE A 27 -25.78 3.45 -29.23
N GLN A 28 -24.96 4.43 -28.84
CA GLN A 28 -25.41 5.59 -28.07
C GLN A 28 -26.36 6.49 -28.87
N ASP A 29 -26.21 6.56 -30.20
CA ASP A 29 -27.09 7.35 -31.08
C ASP A 29 -28.43 6.65 -31.42
N GLY A 30 -28.58 5.36 -31.11
CA GLY A 30 -29.74 4.53 -31.49
C GLY A 30 -30.86 4.41 -30.43
N CYS A 31 -30.67 4.96 -29.23
CA CYS A 31 -31.60 4.82 -28.11
C CYS A 31 -32.22 6.19 -27.79
N GLY A 32 -33.41 6.45 -28.33
CA GLY A 32 -34.09 7.74 -28.22
C GLY A 32 -34.34 8.20 -26.78
N GLY A 33 -33.78 9.37 -26.46
CA GLY A 33 -34.00 10.09 -25.20
C GLY A 33 -33.45 11.52 -25.28
N ASN A 34 -33.99 12.31 -26.22
CA ASN A 34 -34.04 13.78 -26.26
C ASN A 34 -32.90 14.55 -25.57
N GLU A 35 -31.90 15.02 -26.33
CA GLU A 35 -31.32 16.36 -26.17
C GLU A 35 -30.44 16.75 -27.37
N LYS A 36 -30.61 18.01 -27.80
CA LYS A 36 -30.05 18.56 -29.04
C LYS A 36 -28.54 18.76 -28.90
N SER A 37 -27.73 18.07 -29.73
CA SER A 37 -26.34 18.47 -29.97
C SER A 37 -26.17 18.86 -31.42
N ALA A 38 -26.04 20.18 -31.63
CA ALA A 38 -25.80 20.81 -32.89
C ALA A 38 -24.40 20.46 -33.43
N ASN A 39 -24.34 20.21 -34.73
CA ASN A 39 -23.13 20.12 -35.54
C ASN A 39 -22.15 21.24 -35.18
N LYS A 40 -20.93 20.91 -34.75
CA LYS A 40 -19.83 21.88 -34.69
C LYS A 40 -19.06 21.85 -36.00
N ILE A 41 -19.52 22.71 -36.90
CA ILE A 41 -18.70 23.31 -37.95
C ILE A 41 -17.54 24.03 -37.24
N VAL A 42 -16.31 23.79 -37.71
CA VAL A 42 -15.10 24.50 -37.26
C VAL A 42 -15.23 25.96 -37.71
N PRO A 43 -15.23 26.96 -36.81
CA PRO A 43 -15.20 28.34 -37.25
C PRO A 43 -13.76 28.74 -37.60
N CYS A 44 -13.64 29.53 -38.65
CA CYS A 44 -12.40 30.12 -39.12
C CYS A 44 -12.03 31.30 -38.20
N ALA A 45 -10.73 31.57 -38.03
CA ALA A 45 -10.16 32.50 -37.04
C ALA A 45 -10.54 34.00 -37.19
N LYS A 46 -11.53 34.35 -38.01
CA LYS A 46 -11.96 35.74 -38.23
C LYS A 46 -13.21 36.15 -37.43
N ASP A 47 -13.89 35.22 -36.76
CA ASP A 47 -15.17 35.49 -36.09
C ASP A 47 -15.05 35.85 -34.59
N LEU A 48 -13.83 36.03 -34.04
CA LEU A 48 -13.62 36.20 -32.59
C LEU A 48 -13.67 37.66 -32.08
N GLU A 49 -13.57 38.65 -32.97
CA GLU A 49 -13.49 40.07 -32.57
C GLU A 49 -14.87 40.75 -32.40
N GLU A 50 -15.97 40.11 -32.78
CA GLU A 50 -17.32 40.70 -32.74
C GLU A 50 -18.32 39.88 -31.91
N ALA A 51 -17.88 39.37 -30.76
CA ALA A 51 -18.77 38.72 -29.81
C ALA A 51 -18.69 39.43 -28.44
N GLY A 52 -19.57 40.41 -28.25
CA GLY A 52 -19.89 40.91 -26.90
C GLY A 52 -20.38 39.79 -25.97
N PRO A 53 -20.49 40.05 -24.65
CA PRO A 53 -20.71 39.01 -23.65
C PRO A 53 -22.04 38.28 -23.90
N SER A 54 -21.96 37.09 -24.48
CA SER A 54 -23.11 36.25 -24.79
C SER A 54 -23.62 35.58 -23.52
N THR A 55 -24.81 35.99 -23.09
CA THR A 55 -25.56 35.39 -21.98
C THR A 55 -26.12 34.03 -22.38
N SER A 56 -25.30 32.96 -22.33
CA SER A 56 -25.82 31.59 -22.37
C SER A 56 -25.82 30.99 -20.96
N ARG A 57 -27.02 30.79 -20.40
CA ARG A 57 -27.26 30.37 -19.00
C ARG A 57 -26.98 28.88 -18.73
N THR A 58 -26.40 28.15 -19.67
CA THR A 58 -26.27 26.68 -19.61
C THR A 58 -24.88 26.21 -20.06
N ALA A 59 -23.84 27.03 -19.91
CA ALA A 59 -22.47 26.57 -20.09
C ALA A 59 -21.96 26.01 -18.75
N PRO A 60 -21.45 24.77 -18.69
CA PRO A 60 -20.83 24.25 -17.48
C PRO A 60 -19.59 25.08 -17.17
N VAL A 61 -19.58 25.70 -15.98
CA VAL A 61 -18.40 26.42 -15.49
C VAL A 61 -17.29 25.40 -15.26
N ARG A 62 -16.29 25.40 -16.14
CA ARG A 62 -15.04 24.68 -15.94
C ARG A 62 -14.19 25.52 -14.99
N ASN A 63 -13.93 25.00 -13.79
CA ASN A 63 -12.88 25.55 -12.94
C ASN A 63 -11.57 25.37 -13.69
N ILE A 64 -10.97 26.48 -14.07
CA ILE A 64 -9.65 26.50 -14.65
C ILE A 64 -8.65 26.39 -13.50
N ASP A 65 -7.60 25.59 -13.67
CA ASP A 65 -6.55 25.47 -12.66
C ASP A 65 -5.93 26.86 -12.40
N LEU A 66 -5.58 27.13 -11.14
CA LEU A 66 -5.02 28.42 -10.69
C LEU A 66 -3.83 28.89 -11.55
N ASP A 67 -3.07 27.95 -12.10
CA ASP A 67 -1.90 28.20 -12.95
C ASP A 67 -2.27 28.85 -14.29
N LEU A 68 -3.47 28.57 -14.79
CA LEU A 68 -3.98 29.14 -16.05
C LEU A 68 -4.59 30.54 -15.83
N ILE A 69 -5.10 30.85 -14.63
CA ILE A 69 -5.70 32.17 -14.30
C ILE A 69 -4.66 33.28 -14.42
N TYR A 70 -3.40 32.99 -14.10
CA TYR A 70 -2.30 33.96 -14.11
C TYR A 70 -1.26 33.66 -15.19
N TRP A 71 -1.56 32.79 -16.17
CA TRP A 71 -0.60 32.29 -17.16
C TRP A 71 0.06 33.40 -17.99
N GLU A 72 -0.70 34.45 -18.32
CA GLU A 72 -0.23 35.60 -19.12
C GLU A 72 0.38 36.72 -18.27
N GLN A 73 0.49 36.55 -16.95
CA GLN A 73 1.04 37.56 -16.06
C GLN A 73 2.52 37.27 -15.78
N ASP A 74 3.42 37.97 -16.47
CA ASP A 74 4.89 37.88 -16.32
C ASP A 74 5.39 38.28 -14.92
N LYS A 75 4.60 39.09 -14.20
CA LYS A 75 4.94 39.62 -12.88
C LYS A 75 3.77 39.40 -11.94
N VAL A 76 3.71 38.25 -11.29
CA VAL A 76 2.85 38.08 -10.12
C VAL A 76 3.65 38.46 -8.89
N GLU A 77 3.26 39.58 -8.29
CA GLU A 77 3.79 40.00 -7.01
C GLU A 77 3.38 38.96 -5.97
N ALA A 78 4.36 38.23 -5.44
CA ALA A 78 4.10 37.29 -4.36
C ALA A 78 3.58 38.09 -3.15
N PRO A 79 2.47 37.64 -2.50
CA PRO A 79 2.08 38.21 -1.23
C PRO A 79 3.30 38.15 -0.31
N VAL A 80 3.68 39.30 0.27
CA VAL A 80 4.76 39.37 1.25
C VAL A 80 4.31 38.51 2.43
N GLY A 81 4.80 37.26 2.47
CA GLY A 81 4.48 36.33 3.54
C GLY A 81 4.93 36.97 4.85
N SER A 82 3.97 37.32 5.71
CA SER A 82 4.27 37.71 7.08
C SER A 82 5.08 36.57 7.69
N GLY A 83 6.36 36.83 7.99
CA GLY A 83 7.33 35.83 8.41
C GLY A 83 6.77 35.00 9.55
N PHE A 84 6.28 33.81 9.23
CA PHE A 84 6.00 32.82 10.25
C PHE A 84 7.37 32.35 10.72
N SER A 85 7.71 32.64 11.97
CA SER A 85 8.91 32.13 12.61
C SER A 85 8.77 30.62 12.77
N ASP A 86 9.01 29.88 11.69
CA ASP A 86 8.94 28.44 11.65
C ASP A 86 10.04 27.87 12.54
N LEU A 87 9.65 27.43 13.74
CA LEU A 87 10.52 26.74 14.70
C LEU A 87 10.96 25.33 14.24
N ASN A 88 10.60 24.92 13.02
CA ASN A 88 10.89 23.60 12.46
C ASN A 88 11.81 23.68 11.23
N CYS A 89 12.87 24.48 11.33
CA CYS A 89 13.85 24.69 10.27
C CYS A 89 15.06 23.75 10.40
N VAL A 90 14.85 22.43 10.45
CA VAL A 90 15.97 21.45 10.45
C VAL A 90 16.75 21.45 9.12
N TRP A 91 16.12 21.88 8.02
CA TRP A 91 16.71 21.84 6.68
C TRP A 91 17.10 23.22 6.13
N LYS A 92 16.85 24.31 6.86
CA LYS A 92 17.36 25.63 6.47
C LYS A 92 18.78 25.74 7.03
N GLY A 93 19.76 25.85 6.14
CA GLY A 93 21.14 26.10 6.54
C GLY A 93 21.21 27.29 7.48
N THR A 94 22.08 27.22 8.47
CA THR A 94 22.30 28.25 9.48
C THR A 94 22.97 29.48 8.86
N SER A 95 22.29 30.21 7.99
CA SER A 95 22.75 31.51 7.52
C SER A 95 22.14 32.57 8.44
N LYS A 96 22.91 32.98 9.43
CA LYS A 96 22.69 34.23 10.14
C LYS A 96 23.24 35.34 9.25
N ASP A 97 22.55 35.70 8.19
CA ASP A 97 22.84 36.92 7.44
C ASP A 97 21.51 37.52 6.98
N ASP A 98 21.18 38.59 7.68
CA ASP A 98 20.60 39.85 7.21
C ASP A 98 19.29 39.91 6.42
N ASP A 99 18.51 40.91 6.84
CA ASP A 99 17.21 41.40 6.39
C ASP A 99 17.16 41.92 4.93
N ASN A 100 17.84 41.26 4.00
CA ASN A 100 17.80 41.62 2.59
C ASN A 100 17.74 40.39 1.69
N VAL A 101 16.66 39.63 1.80
CA VAL A 101 16.22 38.78 0.68
C VAL A 101 15.61 39.71 -0.36
N GLN A 102 16.47 40.46 -1.07
CA GLN A 102 16.13 40.94 -2.38
C GLN A 102 15.61 39.73 -3.14
N ALA A 103 14.32 39.76 -3.47
CA ALA A 103 13.57 38.67 -4.09
C ALA A 103 14.43 38.04 -5.18
N GLN A 104 15.14 36.97 -4.82
CA GLN A 104 15.87 36.17 -5.79
C GLN A 104 14.73 35.61 -6.63
N VAL A 105 14.64 36.10 -7.87
CA VAL A 105 13.61 35.68 -8.82
C VAL A 105 13.86 34.21 -9.08
N LEU A 106 13.33 33.36 -8.20
CA LEU A 106 13.27 31.94 -8.43
C LEU A 106 12.42 31.79 -9.70
N PRO A 107 12.90 31.11 -10.75
CA PRO A 107 12.13 30.88 -11.97
C PRO A 107 10.91 29.98 -11.71
N PHE A 108 10.74 29.51 -10.48
CA PHE A 108 9.63 28.70 -10.03
C PHE A 108 8.58 29.60 -9.37
N ARG A 109 7.40 29.62 -9.97
CA ARG A 109 6.22 30.28 -9.43
C ARG A 109 5.75 29.51 -8.19
N GLU A 110 6.13 29.97 -7.01
CA GLU A 110 5.64 29.39 -5.76
C GLU A 110 4.16 29.73 -5.57
N ARG A 111 3.35 28.72 -5.26
CA ARG A 111 1.92 28.89 -5.01
C ARG A 111 1.64 28.92 -3.52
N CYS A 112 1.01 29.99 -3.06
CA CYS A 112 0.30 29.98 -1.78
C CYS A 112 -1.08 29.34 -2.01
N ILE A 113 -1.34 28.19 -1.40
CA ILE A 113 -2.67 27.56 -1.41
C ILE A 113 -3.28 27.79 -0.04
N ASP A 114 -4.21 28.74 0.03
CA ASP A 114 -4.97 28.95 1.25
C ASP A 114 -5.86 27.74 1.53
N PHE A 115 -5.90 27.31 2.80
CA PHE A 115 -6.83 26.28 3.22
C PHE A 115 -8.26 26.82 3.06
N SER A 116 -8.93 26.45 1.98
CA SER A 116 -10.29 26.88 1.63
C SER A 116 -11.37 26.32 2.57
N GLY A 117 -10.99 25.50 3.55
CA GLY A 117 -11.88 24.93 4.54
C GLY A 117 -12.00 25.76 5.82
N ARG A 118 -13.04 25.50 6.60
CA ARG A 118 -13.12 25.98 7.99
C ARG A 118 -12.31 25.04 8.88
N PHE A 119 -11.50 25.62 9.77
CA PHE A 119 -10.77 24.84 10.75
C PHE A 119 -11.75 24.27 11.79
N GLU A 120 -11.92 22.95 11.80
CA GLU A 120 -12.67 22.26 12.87
C GLU A 120 -11.70 21.73 13.94
N PRO A 121 -11.92 22.08 15.23
CA PRO A 121 -11.11 21.56 16.32
C PRO A 121 -11.37 20.06 16.53
N VAL A 122 -10.33 19.34 16.95
CA VAL A 122 -10.42 17.91 17.24
C VAL A 122 -11.28 17.70 18.49
N LYS A 123 -12.49 17.18 18.30
CA LYS A 123 -13.47 16.98 19.39
C LYS A 123 -13.03 15.92 20.42
N TRP A 124 -12.08 15.04 20.09
CA TRP A 124 -11.93 13.76 20.77
C TRP A 124 -10.62 13.02 20.50
N THR A 125 -10.17 12.28 21.50
CA THR A 125 -9.01 11.38 21.49
C THR A 125 -9.40 9.99 20.98
N CYS A 126 -8.48 9.29 20.31
CA CYS A 126 -8.70 7.96 19.76
C CYS A 126 -9.19 6.95 20.81
N ARG A 127 -8.66 6.95 22.04
CA ARG A 127 -9.10 6.09 23.16
C ARG A 127 -9.22 4.60 22.86
N ALA A 128 -8.61 4.09 21.79
CA ALA A 128 -8.55 2.66 21.55
C ALA A 128 -7.73 1.98 22.65
N PRO A 129 -8.13 0.77 23.11
CA PRO A 129 -7.37 0.02 24.11
C PRO A 129 -6.04 -0.47 23.50
N LEU A 130 -4.92 -0.13 24.15
CA LEU A 130 -3.59 -0.61 23.75
C LEU A 130 -3.29 -1.96 24.42
N PRO A 131 -2.35 -2.76 23.87
CA PRO A 131 -1.83 -3.97 24.51
C PRO A 131 -1.22 -3.72 25.90
N SER A 132 -0.82 -2.49 26.19
CA SER A 132 -0.30 -2.06 27.49
C SER A 132 -1.38 -1.82 28.56
N GLY A 133 -2.67 -1.91 28.19
CA GLY A 133 -3.81 -1.62 29.07
C GLY A 133 -4.16 -0.13 29.20
N LYS A 134 -3.37 0.77 28.62
CA LYS A 134 -3.69 2.21 28.53
C LYS A 134 -4.56 2.51 27.32
N LEU A 135 -5.24 3.66 27.33
CA LEU A 135 -6.00 4.15 26.16
C LEU A 135 -5.13 5.02 25.25
N CYS A 136 -5.41 5.00 23.95
CA CYS A 136 -4.66 5.78 22.97
C CYS A 136 -4.84 7.31 23.20
N PRO A 137 -3.77 8.07 23.46
CA PRO A 137 -3.85 9.50 23.71
C PRO A 137 -3.94 10.36 22.44
N ARG A 138 -3.78 9.75 21.25
CA ARG A 138 -3.67 10.48 19.98
C ARG A 138 -5.00 11.19 19.64
N ARG A 139 -4.91 12.41 19.10
CA ARG A 139 -6.03 13.31 18.79
C ARG A 139 -6.08 13.62 17.30
N ASP A 140 -6.37 12.61 16.50
CA ASP A 140 -6.50 12.77 15.05
C ASP A 140 -7.94 13.17 14.66
N ARG A 141 -8.11 13.88 13.55
CA ARG A 141 -9.43 14.38 13.10
C ARG A 141 -10.37 13.27 12.60
N PHE A 142 -9.85 12.39 11.75
CA PHE A 142 -10.65 11.37 11.05
C PHE A 142 -10.19 9.95 11.35
N LYS A 143 -8.89 9.68 11.25
CA LYS A 143 -8.31 8.34 11.40
C LYS A 143 -7.08 8.39 12.29
N CYS A 144 -7.01 7.46 13.23
CA CYS A 144 -5.79 7.11 13.94
C CYS A 144 -4.94 6.17 13.08
N PRO A 145 -3.65 6.47 12.85
CA PRO A 145 -2.77 5.60 12.08
C PRO A 145 -2.62 4.17 12.64
N LEU A 146 -2.90 3.99 13.93
CA LEU A 146 -2.74 2.70 14.61
C LEU A 146 -4.05 1.91 14.71
N HIS A 147 -5.18 2.58 14.92
CA HIS A 147 -6.44 1.94 15.32
C HIS A 147 -7.59 2.20 14.34
N GLY A 148 -7.33 2.87 13.22
CA GLY A 148 -8.34 3.17 12.19
C GLY A 148 -9.20 4.39 12.55
N PRO A 149 -10.47 4.43 12.12
CA PRO A 149 -11.34 5.59 12.35
C PRO A 149 -11.41 5.97 13.83
N VAL A 150 -11.26 7.26 14.11
CA VAL A 150 -11.53 7.78 15.45
C VAL A 150 -13.06 7.63 15.62
N VAL A 151 -13.53 6.76 16.53
CA VAL A 151 -14.96 6.55 16.97
C VAL A 151 -15.20 6.90 18.46
N ALA A 152 -16.33 7.55 18.78
CA ALA A 152 -16.53 8.18 20.11
C ALA A 152 -16.52 7.09 21.16
N ARG A 153 -15.54 7.13 22.06
CA ARG A 153 -15.24 6.06 23.02
C ARG A 153 -15.30 6.57 24.46
N ASP A 154 -15.85 5.72 25.31
CA ASP A 154 -15.95 5.94 26.75
C ASP A 154 -14.58 5.92 27.44
N HIS A 155 -14.57 6.16 28.76
CA HIS A 155 -13.37 6.07 29.60
C HIS A 155 -12.70 4.69 29.64
N HIS A 156 -13.39 3.65 29.16
CA HIS A 156 -12.87 2.29 29.03
C HIS A 156 -12.43 1.94 27.59
N GLY A 157 -12.57 2.87 26.62
CA GLY A 157 -12.18 2.64 25.23
C GLY A 157 -13.22 1.90 24.37
N ASN A 158 -14.42 1.68 24.92
CA ASN A 158 -15.54 1.08 24.21
C ASN A 158 -16.27 2.12 23.35
N PRO A 159 -16.63 1.82 22.09
CA PRO A 159 -17.42 2.72 21.24
C PRO A 159 -18.83 2.91 21.81
N GLN A 160 -19.31 4.15 21.91
CA GLN A 160 -20.69 4.43 22.37
C GLN A 160 -21.74 3.91 21.39
N ASN A 161 -21.43 3.92 20.09
CA ASN A 161 -22.27 3.34 19.05
C ASN A 161 -21.63 2.05 18.54
N PRO A 162 -22.18 0.86 18.88
CA PRO A 162 -21.60 -0.42 18.46
C PRO A 162 -21.67 -0.64 16.95
N SER A 163 -22.59 0.04 16.24
CA SER A 163 -22.66 -0.01 14.77
C SER A 163 -21.48 0.66 14.08
N LEU A 164 -20.77 1.57 14.76
CA LEU A 164 -19.56 2.23 14.24
C LEU A 164 -18.28 1.51 14.67
N ALA A 165 -18.39 0.52 15.57
CA ALA A 165 -17.32 -0.42 15.79
C ALA A 165 -17.17 -1.22 14.50
N GLN A 166 -16.04 -1.04 13.81
CA GLN A 166 -15.66 -1.97 12.75
C GLN A 166 -15.84 -3.38 13.32
N PRO A 167 -16.57 -4.29 12.64
CA PRO A 167 -16.62 -5.67 13.07
C PRO A 167 -15.17 -6.13 13.25
N ALA A 168 -14.91 -6.91 14.30
CA ALA A 168 -13.61 -7.54 14.49
C ALA A 168 -13.17 -8.08 13.12
N PRO A 169 -11.90 -7.86 12.70
CA PRO A 169 -11.46 -8.29 11.38
C PRO A 169 -11.92 -9.74 11.23
N SER A 170 -12.80 -10.00 10.26
CA SER A 170 -13.24 -11.35 9.96
C SER A 170 -11.98 -12.17 9.85
N VAL A 171 -11.90 -13.27 10.62
CA VAL A 171 -10.76 -14.18 10.55
C VAL A 171 -10.49 -14.39 9.06
N PRO A 172 -9.30 -14.04 8.56
CA PRO A 172 -9.05 -14.12 7.12
C PRO A 172 -9.37 -15.54 6.64
N ASP A 173 -9.91 -15.69 5.44
CA ASP A 173 -10.35 -16.99 4.91
C ASP A 173 -9.27 -18.09 5.03
N TRP A 174 -7.99 -17.72 4.96
CA TRP A 174 -6.86 -18.64 5.10
C TRP A 174 -6.59 -19.10 6.55
N GLN A 175 -7.14 -18.40 7.54
CA GLN A 175 -7.03 -18.69 8.97
C GLN A 175 -8.30 -19.40 9.51
N GLU A 176 -9.20 -19.82 8.63
CA GLU A 176 -10.37 -20.64 8.98
C GLU A 176 -9.95 -21.97 9.64
N PRO A 177 -10.55 -22.35 10.79
CA PRO A 177 -10.14 -23.53 11.56
C PRO A 177 -10.36 -24.85 10.82
N GLY A 178 -11.30 -24.90 9.86
CA GLY A 178 -11.49 -26.07 8.99
C GLY A 178 -10.33 -26.26 8.02
N LEU A 179 -9.98 -25.19 7.29
CA LEU A 179 -8.89 -25.19 6.32
C LEU A 179 -7.53 -25.51 6.98
N LEU A 180 -7.27 -24.93 8.16
CA LEU A 180 -6.06 -25.23 8.92
C LEU A 180 -5.95 -26.71 9.27
N ARG A 181 -7.05 -27.37 9.64
CA ARG A 181 -7.06 -28.82 9.94
C ARG A 181 -6.67 -29.66 8.74
N ASP A 182 -7.18 -29.31 7.56
CA ASP A 182 -6.89 -30.04 6.32
C ASP A 182 -5.43 -29.83 5.88
N LEU A 183 -4.92 -28.60 6.01
CA LEU A 183 -3.52 -28.28 5.73
C LEU A 183 -2.56 -28.93 6.73
N GLU A 184 -2.91 -29.00 8.01
CA GLU A 184 -2.16 -29.72 9.05
C GLU A 184 -2.15 -31.22 8.78
N ALA A 185 -3.27 -31.80 8.33
CA ALA A 185 -3.34 -33.22 7.95
C ALA A 185 -2.47 -33.54 6.72
N ALA A 186 -2.44 -32.64 5.73
CA ALA A 186 -1.65 -32.81 4.52
C ALA A 186 -0.14 -32.59 4.76
N THR A 187 0.21 -31.57 5.53
CA THR A 187 1.59 -31.12 5.75
C THR A 187 2.25 -31.86 6.93
N GLY A 188 1.46 -32.34 7.89
CA GLY A 188 1.93 -32.98 9.11
C GLY A 188 2.65 -32.04 10.09
N ALA A 189 2.52 -30.73 9.89
CA ALA A 189 3.07 -29.68 10.74
C ALA A 189 1.91 -28.87 11.31
N GLN A 190 2.06 -28.41 12.54
CA GLN A 190 1.03 -27.65 13.24
C GLN A 190 1.10 -26.17 12.84
N LEU A 191 0.01 -25.62 12.31
CA LEU A 191 -0.04 -24.29 11.66
C LEU A 191 -0.69 -23.21 12.53
N HIS A 192 -1.06 -23.50 13.78
CA HIS A 192 -1.59 -22.46 14.67
C HIS A 192 -0.53 -21.43 15.04
N VAL A 193 -0.93 -20.16 15.00
CA VAL A 193 -0.15 -19.01 15.47
C VAL A 193 -0.59 -18.68 16.90
N GLY A 194 0.14 -19.19 17.89
CA GLY A 194 -0.12 -18.93 19.30
C GLY A 194 0.60 -19.89 20.23
N ARG A 195 0.74 -19.52 21.52
CA ARG A 195 1.31 -20.44 22.52
C ARG A 195 0.32 -21.61 22.67
N PRO A 196 0.74 -22.88 22.47
CA PRO A 196 -0.17 -23.99 22.58
C PRO A 196 -0.78 -24.01 23.98
N ALA A 197 -2.11 -23.94 24.06
CA ALA A 197 -2.81 -24.19 25.30
C ALA A 197 -2.41 -25.61 25.75
N ARG A 198 -1.85 -25.71 26.95
CA ARG A 198 -1.31 -26.94 27.53
C ARG A 198 -2.47 -27.89 27.80
N GLN A 199 -2.92 -28.62 26.78
CA GLN A 199 -3.96 -29.63 26.91
C GLN A 199 -3.40 -30.78 27.76
N LYS A 200 -4.01 -30.98 28.92
CA LYS A 200 -3.72 -32.07 29.85
C LYS A 200 -4.05 -33.37 29.12
N GLN A 201 -3.02 -34.09 28.65
CA GLN A 201 -3.18 -35.40 28.04
C GLN A 201 -3.87 -36.34 29.04
N ARG A 202 -5.15 -36.63 28.80
CA ARG A 202 -5.80 -37.83 29.33
C ARG A 202 -5.29 -38.99 28.48
N GLY A 203 -4.75 -39.99 29.16
CA GLY A 203 -3.99 -41.09 28.56
C GLY A 203 -4.71 -41.71 27.37
N GLN A 204 -4.03 -41.72 26.23
CA GLN A 204 -4.44 -42.52 25.09
C GLN A 204 -3.72 -43.88 25.15
N CYS A 205 -4.56 -44.91 25.13
CA CYS A 205 -4.25 -46.30 24.87
C CYS A 205 -3.25 -46.47 23.72
N HIS A 206 -2.39 -47.49 23.83
CA HIS A 206 -1.34 -47.85 22.88
C HIS A 206 -1.87 -48.05 21.44
N ALA A 207 -1.95 -46.96 20.67
CA ALA A 207 -2.09 -47.03 19.23
C ALA A 207 -0.78 -47.56 18.65
N ARG A 208 -0.83 -48.78 18.08
CA ARG A 208 0.28 -49.36 17.31
C ARG A 208 0.67 -48.35 16.22
N GLY A 209 1.91 -47.87 16.27
CA GLY A 209 2.40 -46.77 15.42
C GLY A 209 2.06 -46.95 13.94
N GLY A 210 1.69 -45.84 13.28
CA GLY A 210 1.19 -45.83 11.91
C GLY A 210 2.14 -46.45 10.87
N ALA A 211 1.61 -46.75 9.68
CA ALA A 211 2.36 -47.34 8.56
C ALA A 211 3.66 -46.59 8.26
N ARG A 212 3.65 -45.25 8.37
CA ARG A 212 4.82 -44.39 8.20
C ARG A 212 5.94 -44.71 9.20
N ALA A 213 5.63 -44.93 10.47
CA ALA A 213 6.62 -45.26 11.51
C ALA A 213 7.23 -46.67 11.29
N ARG A 214 6.48 -47.61 10.71
CA ARG A 214 7.01 -48.91 10.28
C ARG A 214 7.95 -48.78 9.08
N LEU A 215 7.57 -47.97 8.09
CA LEU A 215 8.39 -47.73 6.90
C LEU A 215 9.66 -46.96 7.26
N GLU A 216 9.58 -45.95 8.14
CA GLU A 216 10.73 -45.18 8.61
C GLU A 216 11.79 -46.08 9.24
N LYS A 217 11.41 -47.06 10.08
CA LYS A 217 12.36 -48.02 10.67
C LYS A 217 13.00 -48.95 9.65
N LYS A 218 12.34 -49.21 8.51
CA LYS A 218 12.87 -50.06 7.42
C LYS A 218 13.75 -49.27 6.46
N VAL A 219 13.33 -48.06 6.09
CA VAL A 219 14.01 -47.19 5.12
C VAL A 219 15.19 -46.48 5.79
N PHE A 220 15.02 -46.03 7.04
CA PHE A 220 16.03 -45.26 7.76
C PHE A 220 16.29 -45.84 9.16
N ASN A 221 17.21 -46.79 9.24
CA ASN A 221 17.71 -47.25 10.52
C ASN A 221 18.64 -46.20 11.14
N ARG A 222 18.08 -45.37 12.04
CA ARG A 222 18.82 -44.28 12.73
C ARG A 222 20.12 -44.73 13.40
N ARG A 223 20.20 -45.98 13.90
CA ARG A 223 21.44 -46.53 14.46
C ARG A 223 22.49 -46.83 13.39
N ALA A 224 22.07 -47.29 12.21
CA ALA A 224 22.97 -47.48 11.08
C ALA A 224 23.51 -46.15 10.57
N ALA A 225 22.66 -45.14 10.39
CA ALA A 225 23.08 -43.80 9.99
C ALA A 225 24.10 -43.19 10.98
N LYS A 226 23.87 -43.36 12.29
CA LYS A 226 24.81 -42.90 13.32
C LYS A 226 26.18 -43.58 13.24
N ARG A 227 26.21 -44.89 12.93
CA ARG A 227 27.48 -45.61 12.74
C ARG A 227 28.25 -45.13 11.51
N VAL A 228 27.54 -44.87 10.40
CA VAL A 228 28.15 -44.33 9.18
C VAL A 228 28.73 -42.94 9.45
N ALA A 229 27.97 -42.06 10.11
CA ALA A 229 28.46 -40.73 10.49
C ALA A 229 29.71 -40.81 11.36
N GLN A 230 29.71 -41.63 12.41
CA GLN A 230 30.89 -41.85 13.26
C GLN A 230 32.10 -42.38 12.49
N SER A 231 31.88 -43.24 11.49
CA SER A 231 32.94 -43.72 10.61
C SER A 231 33.50 -42.61 9.71
N MET A 232 32.65 -41.73 9.19
CA MET A 232 33.07 -40.58 8.39
C MET A 232 33.86 -39.59 9.24
N ASP A 233 33.34 -39.25 10.44
CA ASP A 233 34.00 -38.37 11.39
C ASP A 233 35.37 -38.91 11.82
N ALA A 234 35.49 -40.23 12.01
CA ALA A 234 36.77 -40.85 12.33
C ALA A 234 37.78 -40.77 11.17
N VAL A 235 37.33 -40.93 9.93
CA VAL A 235 38.17 -40.78 8.74
C VAL A 235 38.62 -39.34 8.57
N ASP A 236 37.71 -38.39 8.76
CA ASP A 236 38.02 -36.97 8.63
C ASP A 236 38.90 -36.47 9.78
N GLY A 237 38.70 -36.97 11.00
CA GLY A 237 39.60 -36.75 12.13
C GLY A 237 41.02 -37.29 11.88
N LYS A 238 41.15 -38.48 11.28
CA LYS A 238 42.46 -39.02 10.86
C LYS A 238 43.11 -38.16 9.79
N LYS A 239 42.38 -37.78 8.74
CA LYS A 239 42.93 -36.90 7.69
C LYS A 239 43.35 -35.54 8.26
N PHE A 240 42.57 -34.99 9.19
CA PHE A 240 42.89 -33.75 9.86
C PHE A 240 44.20 -33.89 10.65
N HIS A 241 44.31 -34.96 11.44
CA HIS A 241 45.52 -35.25 12.20
C HIS A 241 46.72 -35.48 11.26
N ASP A 242 46.61 -36.34 10.25
CA ASP A 242 47.73 -36.65 9.35
C ASP A 242 48.22 -35.44 8.54
N LYS A 243 47.32 -34.53 8.14
CA LYS A 243 47.68 -33.39 7.28
C LYS A 243 48.00 -32.11 8.05
N PHE A 244 47.40 -31.93 9.22
CA PHE A 244 47.40 -30.65 9.93
C PHE A 244 47.82 -30.76 11.41
N SER A 245 48.14 -31.95 11.93
CA SER A 245 48.61 -32.08 13.33
C SER A 245 49.94 -31.39 13.60
N ASP A 246 50.85 -31.37 12.63
CA ASP A 246 52.18 -30.78 12.78
C ASP A 246 52.21 -29.27 12.43
N GLN A 247 51.09 -28.71 11.97
CA GLN A 247 51.00 -27.33 11.53
C GLN A 247 50.61 -26.37 12.68
N TRP A 248 51.37 -26.43 13.79
CA TRP A 248 51.18 -25.56 14.97
C TRP A 248 51.34 -24.05 14.68
N ASN A 249 51.93 -23.69 13.53
CA ASN A 249 52.09 -22.29 13.10
C ASN A 249 50.76 -21.55 12.87
N TYR A 250 49.63 -22.26 12.74
CA TYR A 250 48.30 -21.64 12.60
C TYR A 250 47.44 -21.71 13.88
N ALA A 251 47.93 -22.35 14.96
CA ALA A 251 47.21 -22.47 16.22
C ALA A 251 47.53 -21.34 17.22
N LEU A 252 48.66 -20.65 17.03
CA LEU A 252 49.16 -19.57 17.92
C LEU A 252 49.55 -18.33 17.10
N GLY A 253 48.61 -17.76 16.35
CA GLY A 253 48.82 -16.51 15.63
C GLY A 253 47.53 -15.68 15.56
N THR A 254 47.54 -14.56 16.30
CA THR A 254 46.71 -13.34 16.18
C THR A 254 45.19 -13.46 16.13
#